data_AF-A0A2E0N158-F1
#
_entry.id   AF-A0A2E0N158-F1
#
_cell.length_a   1.000
_cell.length_b   1.000
_cell.length_c   1.000
_cell.angle_alpha   90.00
_cell.angle_beta   90.00
_cell.angle_gamma   90.00
#
_symmetry.space_group_name_H-M   'P 1'
#
loop_
_entity.id
_entity.type
_entity.pdbx_description
1 polymer ?
#
loop_
_entity_poly.entity_id
_entity_poly.type
_entity_poly.pdbx_seq_one_letter_code
_entity_poly.pdbx_strand_id
1 'polypeptide(L)'
;MTITAVYKDGKEQAKCVCKECEDHGLKPNEVFVTCMHGDRKAKPEFQNNKTIIQKLHKLGWKIFQKGVVCDVCMAKRKEKKVSKTNVTKIEPNRQPSREQKRDIMLMLQDVYSIDKQCYTKSETDKTVADALENGIMWGWVKAIREDMFGPDGNEDDQLSVGEAHLWIDRTDTHIADLKASILTFEKQMADMHRTLTNIQSCRKEVKGFLDTIQKLAK
;
A
#
# COMPACT_ATOMS: atom_id res chain seq x y z
N MET A 1 25.60 -18.22 -4.11
CA MET A 1 25.06 -19.44 -3.46
C MET A 1 26.18 -20.05 -2.63
N THR A 2 25.96 -20.37 -1.35
CA THR A 2 27.00 -20.97 -0.45
C THR A 2 26.59 -22.33 0.13
N ILE A 3 25.59 -22.98 -0.48
CA ILE A 3 25.15 -24.33 -0.14
C ILE A 3 25.57 -25.25 -1.28
N THR A 4 26.45 -26.22 -1.02
CA THR A 4 26.91 -27.21 -1.99
C THR A 4 26.57 -28.62 -1.53
N ALA A 5 26.32 -29.51 -2.48
CA ALA A 5 26.07 -30.92 -2.17
C ALA A 5 27.38 -31.66 -1.96
N VAL A 6 27.44 -32.50 -0.93
CA VAL A 6 28.60 -33.35 -0.64
C VAL A 6 28.10 -34.71 -0.19
N TYR A 7 28.72 -35.77 -0.72
CA TYR A 7 28.59 -37.10 -0.15
C TYR A 7 29.61 -37.26 0.96
N LYS A 8 29.13 -37.42 2.20
CA LYS A 8 29.97 -37.61 3.38
C LYS A 8 29.36 -38.71 4.25
N ASP A 9 30.19 -39.63 4.71
CA ASP A 9 29.77 -40.76 5.56
C ASP A 9 28.63 -41.60 4.94
N GLY A 10 28.69 -41.82 3.62
CA GLY A 10 27.70 -42.62 2.87
C GLY A 10 26.31 -41.99 2.72
N LYS A 11 26.15 -40.70 3.09
CA LYS A 11 24.88 -39.96 2.99
C LYS A 11 25.05 -38.68 2.18
N GLU A 12 23.99 -38.30 1.49
CA GLU A 12 23.88 -36.98 0.84
C GLU A 12 23.71 -35.90 1.91
N GLN A 13 24.65 -34.97 1.94
CA GLN A 13 24.64 -33.83 2.86
C GLN A 13 24.79 -32.54 2.09
N ALA A 14 24.17 -31.48 2.59
CA ALA A 14 24.38 -30.12 2.12
C ALA A 14 25.46 -29.46 3.00
N LYS A 15 26.59 -29.12 2.38
CA LYS A 15 27.64 -28.28 2.97
C LYS A 15 27.21 -26.82 2.85
N CYS A 16 26.96 -26.19 3.98
CA CYS A 16 26.57 -24.78 4.09
C CYS A 16 27.75 -23.97 4.62
N VAL A 17 28.22 -22.99 3.86
CA VAL A 17 29.34 -22.12 4.26
C VAL A 17 28.83 -20.71 4.54
N CYS A 18 29.22 -20.14 5.69
CA CYS A 18 28.88 -18.77 6.02
C CYS A 18 29.55 -17.80 5.06
N LYS A 19 28.78 -16.87 4.50
CA LYS A 19 29.30 -15.87 3.56
C LYS A 19 30.11 -14.76 4.22
N GLU A 20 29.76 -14.39 5.46
CA GLU A 20 30.29 -13.18 6.11
C GLU A 20 31.49 -13.47 7.04
N CYS A 21 31.88 -14.75 7.22
CA CYS A 21 32.99 -15.12 8.09
C CYS A 21 34.32 -14.51 7.62
N GLU A 22 34.61 -14.59 6.32
CA GLU A 22 35.85 -14.05 5.73
C GLU A 22 35.90 -12.51 5.87
N ASP A 23 34.78 -11.83 5.62
CA ASP A 23 34.63 -10.38 5.81
C ASP A 23 34.85 -9.93 7.27
N HIS A 24 34.66 -10.86 8.21
CA HIS A 24 34.87 -10.63 9.65
C HIS A 24 36.24 -11.11 10.15
N GLY A 25 37.14 -11.53 9.25
CA GLY A 25 38.47 -12.06 9.58
C GLY A 25 38.42 -13.37 10.37
N LEU A 26 37.30 -14.10 10.30
CA LEU A 26 37.09 -15.37 11.00
C LEU A 26 37.27 -16.53 10.02
N LYS A 27 37.62 -17.71 10.56
CA LYS A 27 37.57 -18.95 9.78
C LYS A 27 36.13 -19.17 9.28
N PRO A 28 35.94 -19.56 8.00
CA PRO A 28 34.61 -19.84 7.46
C PRO A 28 33.91 -20.91 8.28
N ASN A 29 32.79 -20.54 8.91
CA ASN A 29 31.97 -21.53 9.60
C ASN A 29 31.29 -22.38 8.53
N GLU A 30 31.40 -23.70 8.66
CA GLU A 30 30.80 -24.66 7.74
C GLU A 30 30.01 -25.72 8.51
N VAL A 31 28.79 -26.00 8.04
CA VAL A 31 27.90 -26.99 8.64
C VAL A 31 27.42 -27.96 7.57
N PHE A 32 27.43 -29.24 7.91
CA PHE A 32 26.89 -30.30 7.06
C PHE A 32 25.51 -30.70 7.55
N VAL A 33 24.51 -30.52 6.69
CA VAL A 33 23.11 -30.81 7.01
C VAL A 33 22.63 -31.96 6.15
N THR A 34 22.11 -33.02 6.77
CA THR A 34 21.53 -34.16 6.03
C THR A 34 20.29 -33.72 5.25
N CYS A 35 20.25 -33.98 3.95
CA CYS A 35 19.06 -33.78 3.12
C CYS A 35 18.28 -35.11 3.04
N MET A 36 16.95 -35.03 3.07
CA MET A 36 16.10 -36.18 2.75
C MET A 36 15.51 -35.95 1.35
N HIS A 37 15.84 -36.88 0.45
CA HIS A 37 15.31 -37.14 -0.90
C HIS A 37 15.84 -36.31 -2.09
N GLY A 38 16.47 -37.04 -3.01
CA GLY A 38 16.76 -36.75 -4.42
C GLY A 38 17.39 -38.01 -5.01
N ASP A 39 17.01 -38.45 -6.21
CA ASP A 39 17.52 -39.67 -6.85
C ASP A 39 19.05 -39.70 -6.95
N ARG A 40 19.66 -40.88 -6.72
CA ARG A 40 21.11 -41.18 -6.78
C ARG A 40 21.86 -40.76 -8.07
N LYS A 41 21.17 -40.18 -9.06
CA LYS A 41 21.68 -39.86 -10.40
C LYS A 41 21.46 -38.41 -10.85
N ALA A 42 20.82 -37.55 -10.08
CA ALA A 42 20.58 -36.16 -10.49
C ALA A 42 21.61 -35.20 -9.85
N LYS A 43 22.12 -34.24 -10.64
CA LYS A 43 22.91 -33.13 -10.09
C LYS A 43 22.08 -32.44 -8.99
N PRO A 44 22.63 -32.26 -7.78
CA PRO A 44 21.88 -31.77 -6.64
C PRO A 44 21.61 -30.27 -6.77
N GLU A 45 20.45 -29.93 -7.33
CA GLU A 45 19.96 -28.56 -7.45
C GLU A 45 19.17 -28.20 -6.19
N PHE A 46 19.87 -27.69 -5.18
CA PHE A 46 19.26 -27.33 -3.89
C PHE A 46 18.66 -25.92 -3.90
N GLN A 47 17.70 -25.68 -4.79
CA GLN A 47 16.76 -24.58 -4.63
C GLN A 47 15.59 -25.06 -3.75
N ASN A 48 15.39 -24.40 -2.60
CA ASN A 48 14.20 -24.52 -1.75
C ASN A 48 13.94 -25.85 -1.00
N ASN A 49 14.96 -26.58 -0.55
CA ASN A 49 14.72 -27.73 0.33
C ASN A 49 14.37 -27.25 1.76
N LYS A 50 13.06 -27.21 2.08
CA LYS A 50 12.51 -26.79 3.39
C LYS A 50 13.20 -27.49 4.58
N THR A 51 13.62 -28.73 4.40
CA THR A 51 14.31 -29.53 5.44
C THR A 51 15.67 -28.94 5.83
N ILE A 52 16.44 -28.46 4.84
CA ILE A 52 17.75 -27.83 5.07
C ILE A 52 17.55 -26.50 5.78
N ILE A 53 16.56 -25.71 5.34
CA ILE A 53 16.21 -24.42 5.94
C ILE A 53 15.82 -24.59 7.41
N GLN A 54 14.98 -25.57 7.73
CA GLN A 54 14.56 -25.84 9.12
C GLN A 54 15.74 -26.24 10.01
N LYS A 55 16.65 -27.10 9.52
CA LYS A 55 17.84 -27.52 10.28
C LYS A 55 18.82 -26.37 10.48
N LEU A 56 19.03 -25.53 9.47
CA LEU A 56 19.84 -24.32 9.59
C LEU A 56 19.23 -23.33 10.61
N HIS A 57 17.92 -23.14 10.57
CA HIS A 57 17.23 -22.27 11.54
C HIS A 57 17.36 -22.80 12.97
N LYS A 58 17.27 -24.12 13.19
CA LYS A 58 17.52 -24.73 14.50
C LYS A 58 18.95 -24.51 15.01
N LEU A 59 19.92 -24.42 14.12
CA LEU A 59 21.32 -24.12 14.44
C LEU A 59 21.57 -22.61 14.58
N GLY A 60 20.55 -21.76 14.47
CA GLY A 60 20.69 -20.30 14.60
C GLY A 60 21.18 -19.59 13.34
N TRP A 61 21.26 -20.29 12.20
CA TRP A 61 21.69 -19.72 10.93
C TRP A 61 20.54 -18.99 10.24
N LYS A 62 20.87 -17.86 9.61
CA LYS A 62 19.91 -17.06 8.85
C LYS A 62 20.19 -17.13 7.36
N ILE A 63 19.12 -17.23 6.58
CA ILE A 63 19.16 -17.33 5.12
C ILE A 63 18.71 -16.00 4.53
N PHE A 64 19.55 -15.42 3.69
CA PHE A 64 19.26 -14.20 2.93
C PHE A 64 19.29 -14.50 1.43
N GLN A 65 18.71 -13.61 0.62
CA GLN A 65 18.73 -13.70 -0.85
C GLN A 65 20.15 -13.88 -1.42
N LYS A 66 21.17 -13.35 -0.74
CA LYS A 66 22.57 -13.37 -1.18
C LYS A 66 23.43 -14.50 -0.57
N GLY A 67 22.88 -15.35 0.29
CA GLY A 67 23.60 -16.46 0.94
C GLY A 67 23.15 -16.77 2.37
N VAL A 68 23.82 -17.73 3.02
CA VAL A 68 23.60 -18.09 4.42
C VAL A 68 24.63 -17.44 5.35
N VAL A 69 24.19 -17.06 6.55
CA VAL A 69 25.00 -16.39 7.58
C VAL A 69 24.89 -17.15 8.89
N CYS A 70 26.02 -17.46 9.51
CA CYS A 70 26.07 -18.15 10.79
C CYS A 70 25.66 -17.23 11.95
N ASP A 71 25.34 -17.86 13.08
CA ASP A 71 25.04 -17.24 14.36
C ASP A 71 26.13 -16.24 14.82
N VAL A 72 27.41 -16.58 14.68
CA VAL A 72 28.53 -15.71 15.09
C VAL A 72 28.59 -14.45 14.25
N CYS A 73 28.43 -14.56 12.93
CA CYS A 73 28.40 -13.40 12.05
C CYS A 73 27.13 -12.57 12.25
N MET A 74 26.01 -13.21 12.56
CA MET A 74 24.78 -12.52 12.94
C MET A 74 24.92 -11.76 14.27
N ALA A 75 25.64 -12.32 15.26
CA ALA A 75 25.94 -11.66 16.51
C ALA A 75 26.84 -10.44 16.28
N LYS A 76 27.94 -10.60 15.52
CA LYS A 76 28.78 -9.47 15.10
C LYS A 76 28.02 -8.42 14.30
N ARG A 77 27.07 -8.81 13.44
CA ARG A 77 26.19 -7.88 12.71
C ARG A 77 25.26 -7.13 13.65
N LYS A 78 24.75 -7.79 14.70
CA LYS A 78 23.95 -7.16 15.75
C LYS A 78 24.82 -6.17 16.55
N GLU A 79 26.02 -6.54 16.95
CA GLU A 79 26.99 -5.66 17.61
C GLU A 79 27.39 -4.48 16.73
N LYS A 80 27.66 -4.70 15.43
CA LYS A 80 27.97 -3.64 14.46
C LYS A 80 26.77 -2.72 14.21
N LYS A 81 25.55 -3.25 14.31
CA LYS A 81 24.32 -2.46 14.29
C LYS A 81 24.16 -1.67 15.59
N VAL A 82 24.53 -2.24 16.74
CA VAL A 82 24.52 -1.58 18.05
C VAL A 82 25.68 -0.59 18.21
N SER A 83 26.79 -0.72 17.49
CA SER A 83 27.87 0.28 17.47
C SER A 83 27.69 1.35 16.38
N LYS A 84 26.87 1.07 15.35
CA LYS A 84 26.25 2.11 14.50
C LYS A 84 24.98 2.71 15.10
N THR A 85 24.39 2.08 16.10
CA THR A 85 23.73 2.79 17.18
C THR A 85 24.85 3.36 18.07
N ASN A 86 25.61 4.30 17.49
CA ASN A 86 26.05 5.43 18.28
C ASN A 86 24.91 5.72 19.21
N VAL A 87 25.19 5.69 20.52
CA VAL A 87 24.44 6.43 21.52
C VAL A 87 23.84 7.58 20.74
N THR A 88 22.53 7.50 20.47
CA THR A 88 21.80 8.70 20.16
C THR A 88 22.06 9.45 21.45
N LYS A 89 23.09 10.31 21.40
CA LYS A 89 22.99 11.65 21.93
C LYS A 89 21.54 11.94 21.64
N ILE A 90 20.71 11.88 22.68
CA ILE A 90 19.39 12.48 22.61
C ILE A 90 19.78 13.86 22.09
N GLU A 91 19.66 14.07 20.78
CA GLU A 91 19.82 15.39 20.21
C GLU A 91 18.87 16.16 21.10
N PRO A 92 19.37 17.12 21.91
CA PRO A 92 18.54 17.78 22.89
C PRO A 92 17.30 18.18 22.12
N ASN A 93 16.16 17.56 22.46
CA ASN A 93 14.92 17.58 21.67
C ASN A 93 14.87 18.95 21.03
N ARG A 94 15.20 19.07 19.71
CA ARG A 94 15.64 20.36 19.15
C ARG A 94 14.54 21.32 19.54
N GLN A 95 14.76 22.19 20.52
CA GLN A 95 13.68 23.03 21.00
C GLN A 95 13.61 24.18 20.02
N PRO A 96 12.40 24.65 19.67
CA PRO A 96 12.31 25.88 18.91
C PRO A 96 13.08 26.97 19.66
N SER A 97 13.84 27.79 18.92
CA SER A 97 14.43 29.01 19.45
C SER A 97 13.33 29.85 20.12
N ARG A 98 13.69 30.73 21.06
CA ARG A 98 12.73 31.67 21.65
C ARG A 98 11.99 32.50 20.60
N GLU A 99 12.68 32.88 19.53
CA GLU A 99 12.10 33.59 18.40
C GLU A 99 11.09 32.71 17.65
N GLN A 100 11.50 31.49 17.27
CA GLN A 100 10.60 30.52 16.63
C GLN A 100 9.38 30.19 17.51
N LYS A 101 9.56 30.08 18.83
CA LYS A 101 8.45 29.84 19.78
C LYS A 101 7.47 31.02 19.76
N ARG A 102 7.98 32.25 19.71
CA ARG A 102 7.15 33.46 19.61
C ARG A 102 6.39 33.52 18.29
N ASP A 103 7.06 33.20 17.18
CA ASP A 103 6.45 33.20 15.85
C ASP A 103 5.32 32.17 15.76
N ILE A 104 5.55 30.96 16.28
CA ILE A 104 4.52 29.91 16.37
C ILE A 104 3.34 30.37 17.22
N MET A 105 3.59 30.97 18.39
CA MET A 105 2.51 31.46 19.26
C MET A 105 1.66 32.54 18.58
N LEU A 106 2.29 33.49 17.90
CA LEU A 106 1.58 34.55 17.17
C LEU A 106 0.72 33.96 16.05
N MET A 107 1.30 33.05 15.26
CA MET A 107 0.55 32.42 14.18
C MET A 107 -0.63 31.59 14.72
N LEU A 108 -0.41 30.80 15.78
CA LEU A 108 -1.49 30.04 16.43
C LEU A 108 -2.58 30.93 17.01
N GLN A 109 -2.25 32.12 17.51
CA GLN A 109 -3.23 33.07 18.00
C GLN A 109 -4.14 33.61 16.89
N ASP A 110 -3.63 33.72 15.67
CA ASP A 110 -4.40 34.16 14.50
C ASP A 110 -5.22 33.02 13.88
N VAL A 111 -4.69 31.79 13.86
CA VAL A 111 -5.32 30.67 13.15
C VAL A 111 -6.05 29.66 14.02
N TYR A 112 -5.91 29.66 15.35
CA TYR A 112 -6.54 28.67 16.23
C TYR A 112 -7.71 29.26 17.03
N SER A 113 -8.85 28.57 17.00
CA SER A 113 -10.05 28.96 17.74
C SER A 113 -10.09 28.24 19.08
N ILE A 114 -9.79 28.95 20.17
CA ILE A 114 -9.83 28.41 21.54
C ILE A 114 -11.24 27.90 21.89
N ASP A 115 -12.29 28.64 21.50
CA ASP A 115 -13.68 28.28 21.78
C ASP A 115 -14.12 26.97 21.13
N LYS A 116 -13.57 26.68 19.93
CA LYS A 116 -13.89 25.47 19.17
C LYS A 116 -12.85 24.36 19.36
N GLN A 117 -11.77 24.64 20.08
CA GLN A 117 -10.60 23.77 20.24
C GLN A 117 -10.09 23.18 18.91
N CYS A 118 -10.07 24.00 17.86
CA CYS A 118 -9.66 23.57 16.53
C CYS A 118 -9.04 24.71 15.73
N TYR A 119 -8.34 24.36 14.65
CA TYR A 119 -7.86 25.34 13.70
C TYR A 119 -9.02 26.00 12.95
N THR A 120 -8.90 27.30 12.72
CA THR A 120 -9.79 28.03 11.83
C THR A 120 -9.50 27.62 10.38
N LYS A 121 -10.56 27.47 9.58
CA LYS A 121 -10.46 27.02 8.18
C LYS A 121 -9.80 25.63 8.08
N SER A 122 -9.07 25.39 7.00
CA SER A 122 -8.37 24.13 6.69
C SER A 122 -6.91 24.12 7.15
N GLU A 123 -6.56 24.90 8.17
CA GLU A 123 -5.20 24.93 8.71
C GLU A 123 -4.89 23.69 9.56
N THR A 124 -3.61 23.33 9.63
CA THR A 124 -3.07 22.19 10.38
C THR A 124 -1.71 22.56 10.98
N ASP A 125 -1.21 21.78 11.93
CA ASP A 125 0.16 21.96 12.47
C ASP A 125 1.23 22.03 11.38
N LYS A 126 0.99 21.32 10.27
CA LYS A 126 1.90 21.30 9.12
C LYS A 126 1.80 22.58 8.29
N THR A 127 0.61 23.03 7.93
CA THR A 127 0.45 24.25 7.12
C THR A 127 0.93 25.48 7.87
N VAL A 128 0.75 25.53 9.20
CA VAL A 128 1.30 26.58 10.07
C VAL A 128 2.83 26.57 10.08
N ALA A 129 3.45 25.38 10.16
CA ALA A 129 4.91 25.27 10.10
C ALA A 129 5.47 25.66 8.73
N ASP A 130 4.81 25.22 7.65
CA ASP A 130 5.19 25.53 6.27
C ASP A 130 5.08 27.03 6.00
N ALA A 131 4.04 27.71 6.52
CA ALA A 131 3.82 29.15 6.34
C ALA A 131 4.88 30.04 7.02
N LEU A 132 5.51 29.56 8.10
CA LEU A 132 6.50 30.34 8.85
C LEU A 132 7.90 30.29 8.22
N GLU A 133 8.16 29.38 7.26
CA GLU A 133 9.36 29.20 6.41
C GLU A 133 10.76 29.17 7.12
N ASN A 134 10.83 29.43 8.42
CA ASN A 134 12.04 29.60 9.25
C ASN A 134 12.61 28.25 9.75
N GLY A 135 12.46 27.18 8.96
CA GLY A 135 12.85 25.82 9.35
C GLY A 135 12.09 25.30 10.57
N ILE A 136 10.89 25.82 10.82
CA ILE A 136 10.03 25.41 11.91
C ILE A 136 9.47 24.03 11.62
N MET A 137 9.60 23.11 12.56
CA MET A 137 9.05 21.76 12.42
C MET A 137 7.60 21.73 12.91
N TRP A 138 6.73 21.06 12.15
CA TRP A 138 5.32 20.84 12.53
C TRP A 138 5.15 20.20 13.92
N GLY A 139 6.11 19.35 14.35
CA GLY A 139 6.11 18.77 15.69
C GLY A 139 6.26 19.81 16.82
N TRP A 140 6.92 20.94 16.57
CA TRP A 140 7.00 22.05 17.52
C TRP A 140 5.70 22.84 17.60
N VAL A 141 5.06 23.05 16.45
CA VAL A 141 3.75 23.69 16.37
C VAL A 141 2.73 22.88 17.15
N LYS A 142 2.67 21.55 16.91
CA LYS A 142 1.83 20.62 17.66
C LYS A 142 2.06 20.72 19.16
N ALA A 143 3.31 20.65 19.61
CA ALA A 143 3.64 20.71 21.03
C ALA A 143 3.22 22.03 21.68
N ILE A 144 3.42 23.17 21.01
CA ILE A 144 3.04 24.49 21.52
C ILE A 144 1.51 24.66 21.51
N ARG A 145 0.82 24.17 20.47
CA ARG A 145 -0.63 24.20 20.38
C ARG A 145 -1.25 23.39 21.52
N GLU A 146 -0.83 22.14 21.72
CA GLU A 146 -1.38 21.29 22.77
C GLU A 146 -1.12 21.86 24.18
N ASP A 147 0.04 22.48 24.41
CA ASP A 147 0.42 23.09 25.70
C ASP A 147 -0.32 24.40 26.00
N MET A 148 -0.50 25.27 24.98
CA MET A 148 -0.95 26.66 25.18
C MET A 148 -2.37 26.96 24.68
N PHE A 149 -2.92 26.14 23.78
CA PHE A 149 -4.20 26.42 23.10
C PHE A 149 -5.22 25.28 23.25
N GLY A 150 -4.85 24.05 22.91
CA GLY A 150 -5.75 22.90 23.01
C GLY A 150 -5.48 21.78 21.99
N PRO A 151 -6.29 20.71 22.01
CA PRO A 151 -6.17 19.55 21.13
C PRO A 151 -6.46 19.88 19.65
N ASP A 152 -6.18 18.95 18.73
CA ASP A 152 -6.54 19.12 17.32
C ASP A 152 -7.97 18.64 17.10
N GLY A 153 -8.94 19.56 17.18
CA GLY A 153 -10.35 19.25 16.93
C GLY A 153 -10.70 18.93 15.48
N ASN A 154 -9.76 19.08 14.52
CA ASN A 154 -10.04 18.85 13.09
C ASN A 154 -9.87 17.38 12.66
N GLU A 155 -9.51 16.45 13.56
CA GLU A 155 -9.37 15.03 13.20
C GLU A 155 -10.69 14.41 12.70
N ASP A 156 -11.84 14.84 13.26
CA ASP A 156 -13.17 14.37 12.86
C ASP A 156 -13.60 14.94 11.49
N ASP A 157 -13.23 16.20 11.20
CA ASP A 157 -13.52 16.86 9.93
C ASP A 157 -12.72 16.25 8.76
N GLN A 158 -11.47 15.83 8.98
CA GLN A 158 -10.67 15.16 7.93
C GLN A 158 -11.25 13.79 7.53
N LEU A 159 -11.81 13.05 8.49
CA LEU A 159 -12.54 11.81 8.21
C LEU A 159 -13.81 12.09 7.41
N SER A 160 -14.54 13.14 7.77
CA SER A 160 -15.75 13.57 7.05
C SER A 160 -15.48 13.97 5.59
N VAL A 161 -14.35 14.65 5.31
CA VAL A 161 -13.95 14.98 3.93
C VAL A 161 -13.59 13.73 3.11
N GLY A 162 -12.93 12.74 3.73
CA GLY A 162 -12.63 11.46 3.07
C GLY A 162 -13.90 10.69 2.71
N GLU A 163 -14.86 10.63 3.63
CA GLU A 163 -16.16 10.03 3.37
C GLU A 163 -16.92 10.77 2.26
N ALA A 164 -16.91 12.10 2.26
CA ALA A 164 -17.54 12.90 1.21
C ALA A 164 -16.99 12.60 -0.20
N HIS A 165 -15.67 12.38 -0.34
CA HIS A 165 -15.08 11.97 -1.62
C HIS A 165 -15.57 10.59 -2.07
N LEU A 166 -15.67 9.62 -1.15
CA LEU A 166 -16.23 8.30 -1.46
C LEU A 166 -17.68 8.39 -1.93
N TRP A 167 -18.47 9.29 -1.34
CA TRP A 167 -19.84 9.55 -1.78
C TRP A 167 -19.87 10.16 -3.20
N ILE A 168 -18.98 11.10 -3.50
CA ILE A 168 -18.85 11.69 -4.84
C ILE A 168 -18.51 10.62 -5.88
N ASP A 169 -17.47 9.82 -5.65
CA ASP A 169 -17.05 8.74 -6.56
C ASP A 169 -18.18 7.73 -6.81
N ARG A 170 -18.93 7.40 -5.75
CA ARG A 170 -20.09 6.52 -5.84
C ARG A 170 -21.20 7.14 -6.67
N THR A 171 -21.49 8.43 -6.47
CA THR A 171 -22.51 9.13 -7.26
C THR A 171 -22.13 9.24 -8.72
N ASP A 172 -20.86 9.47 -9.05
CA ASP A 172 -20.37 9.52 -10.43
C ASP A 172 -20.52 8.17 -11.13
N THR A 173 -20.25 7.08 -10.41
CA THR A 173 -20.49 5.72 -10.91
C THR A 173 -21.98 5.51 -11.22
N HIS A 174 -22.87 5.88 -10.30
CA HIS A 174 -24.32 5.78 -10.52
C HIS A 174 -24.80 6.67 -11.68
N ILE A 175 -24.23 7.86 -11.86
CA ILE A 175 -24.54 8.75 -12.99
C ILE A 175 -24.11 8.09 -14.31
N ALA A 176 -22.94 7.45 -14.35
CA ALA A 176 -22.47 6.74 -15.54
C ALA A 176 -23.40 5.56 -15.91
N ASP A 177 -23.82 4.77 -14.92
CA ASP A 177 -24.76 3.66 -15.11
C ASP A 177 -26.13 4.13 -15.62
N LEU A 178 -26.63 5.23 -15.06
CA LEU A 178 -27.88 5.85 -15.50
C LEU A 178 -27.77 6.36 -16.94
N LYS A 179 -26.66 7.00 -17.31
CA LYS A 179 -26.42 7.44 -18.70
C LYS A 179 -26.41 6.26 -19.67
N ALA A 180 -25.75 5.15 -19.32
CA ALA A 180 -25.75 3.94 -20.14
C ALA A 180 -27.16 3.34 -20.29
N SER A 181 -27.95 3.37 -19.21
CA SER A 181 -29.34 2.90 -19.22
C SER A 181 -30.23 3.77 -20.11
N ILE A 182 -30.07 5.10 -20.06
CA ILE A 182 -30.80 6.04 -20.91
C ILE A 182 -30.51 5.76 -22.39
N LEU A 183 -29.24 5.61 -22.78
CA LEU A 183 -28.86 5.28 -24.17
C LEU A 183 -29.50 3.96 -24.64
N THR A 184 -29.61 2.99 -23.75
CA THR A 184 -30.26 1.71 -24.03
C THR A 184 -31.76 1.89 -24.26
N PHE A 185 -32.42 2.70 -23.43
CA PHE A 185 -33.84 3.01 -23.60
C PHE A 185 -34.11 3.81 -24.87
N GLU A 186 -33.26 4.77 -25.24
CA GLU A 186 -33.39 5.51 -26.50
C GLU A 186 -33.33 4.58 -27.71
N LYS A 187 -32.42 3.60 -27.70
CA LYS A 187 -32.34 2.58 -28.74
C LYS A 187 -33.61 1.72 -28.79
N GLN A 188 -34.12 1.28 -27.65
CA GLN A 188 -35.37 0.51 -27.57
C GLN A 188 -36.57 1.32 -28.08
N MET A 189 -36.63 2.62 -27.79
CA MET A 189 -37.67 3.51 -28.31
C MET A 189 -37.58 3.66 -29.83
N ALA A 190 -36.38 3.78 -30.39
CA ALA A 190 -36.18 3.83 -31.84
C ALA A 190 -36.63 2.53 -32.53
N ASP A 191 -36.29 1.37 -31.96
CA ASP A 191 -36.72 0.06 -32.46
C ASP A 191 -38.25 -0.08 -32.38
N MET A 192 -38.87 0.36 -31.28
CA MET A 192 -40.33 0.36 -31.12
C MET A 192 -41.03 1.29 -32.12
N HIS A 193 -40.44 2.44 -32.44
CA HIS A 193 -40.98 3.33 -33.45
C HIS A 193 -40.92 2.71 -34.87
N ARG A 194 -39.84 1.97 -35.15
CA ARG A 194 -39.69 1.25 -36.42
C ARG A 194 -40.72 0.12 -36.56
N THR A 195 -40.96 -0.67 -35.51
CA THR A 195 -41.98 -1.73 -35.55
C THR A 195 -43.38 -1.16 -35.72
N LEU A 196 -43.70 -0.06 -35.03
CA LEU A 196 -44.97 0.66 -35.21
C LEU A 196 -45.17 1.14 -36.64
N THR A 197 -44.12 1.70 -37.27
CA THR A 197 -44.15 2.14 -38.67
C THR A 197 -44.41 0.96 -39.62
N ASN A 198 -43.76 -0.19 -39.40
CA ASN A 198 -43.99 -1.40 -40.19
C ASN A 198 -45.44 -1.91 -40.05
N ILE A 199 -45.97 -1.96 -38.83
CA ILE A 199 -47.36 -2.37 -38.56
C ILE A 199 -48.34 -1.44 -39.27
N GLN A 200 -48.09 -0.12 -39.25
CA GLN A 200 -48.92 0.84 -39.97
C GLN A 200 -48.89 0.61 -41.48
N SER A 201 -47.74 0.24 -42.06
CA SER A 201 -47.63 -0.13 -43.48
C SER A 201 -48.45 -1.38 -43.79
N CYS A 202 -48.24 -2.47 -43.04
CA CYS A 202 -49.00 -3.71 -43.22
C CYS A 202 -50.51 -3.49 -43.08
N ARG A 203 -50.94 -2.65 -42.12
CA ARG A 203 -52.36 -2.29 -41.98
C ARG A 203 -52.91 -1.60 -43.22
N LYS A 204 -52.14 -0.71 -43.87
CA LYS A 204 -52.56 -0.05 -45.11
C LYS A 204 -52.67 -1.04 -46.26
N GLU A 205 -51.72 -1.96 -46.39
CA GLU A 205 -51.74 -3.02 -47.41
C GLU A 205 -52.95 -3.94 -47.23
N VAL A 206 -53.17 -4.47 -46.02
CA VAL A 206 -54.33 -5.31 -45.69
C VAL A 206 -55.63 -4.59 -45.98
N LYS A 207 -55.74 -3.30 -45.64
CA LYS A 207 -56.92 -2.50 -45.98
C LYS A 207 -57.13 -2.42 -47.50
N GLY A 208 -56.07 -2.19 -48.27
CA GLY A 208 -56.13 -2.16 -49.74
C GLY A 208 -56.58 -3.49 -50.36
N PHE A 209 -56.11 -4.62 -49.83
CA PHE A 209 -56.60 -5.94 -50.24
C PHE A 209 -58.08 -6.12 -49.93
N LEU A 210 -58.52 -5.72 -48.73
CA LEU A 210 -59.92 -5.77 -48.30
C LEU A 210 -60.83 -4.95 -49.22
N ASP A 211 -60.43 -3.73 -49.55
CA ASP A 211 -61.17 -2.84 -50.46
C ASP A 211 -61.26 -3.44 -51.88
N THR A 212 -60.23 -4.17 -52.32
CA THR A 212 -60.21 -4.84 -53.64
C THR A 212 -61.16 -6.04 -53.67
N ILE A 213 -61.16 -6.88 -52.62
CA ILE A 213 -62.08 -8.00 -52.49
C ILE A 213 -63.53 -7.51 -52.48
N GLN A 214 -63.83 -6.43 -51.74
CA GLN A 214 -65.17 -5.85 -51.68
C GLN A 214 -65.68 -5.33 -53.03
N LYS A 215 -64.78 -4.86 -53.91
CA LYS A 215 -65.14 -4.43 -55.27
C LYS A 215 -65.46 -5.60 -56.19
N LEU A 216 -64.76 -6.72 -56.05
CA LEU A 216 -64.98 -7.92 -56.87
C LEU A 216 -66.23 -8.71 -56.45
N ALA A 217 -66.69 -8.52 -55.22
CA ALA A 217 -67.90 -9.18 -54.69
C ALA A 217 -69.22 -8.46 -55.03
N LYS A 218 -69.17 -7.31 -55.72
CA LYS A 218 -70.34 -6.55 -56.21
C LYS A 218 -70.51 -6.76 -57.70
#